data_AF-A0A182P475-F1
#
_entry.id   AF-A0A182P475-F1
#
_cell.length_a   1.000
_cell.length_b   1.000
_cell.length_c   1.000
_cell.angle_alpha   90.00
_cell.angle_beta   90.00
_cell.angle_gamma   90.00
#
_symmetry.space_group_name_H-M   'P 1'
#
loop_
_entity.id
_entity.type
_entity.pdbx_description
1 polymer ?
#
loop_
_entity_poly.entity_id
_entity_poly.type
_entity_poly.pdbx_seq_one_letter_code
_entity_poly.pdbx_strand_id
1 'polypeptide(L)'
;MPMCAVSAAQYLTTNGWAELRNPIDTDVPFRLFRDEGRIYLQWLGEPELRQRMQGRLVLVHLMCRDMTPRLLLEESRAALHHDDMQMPNQNIFTPCIAFRVVGTPIKYVT
;
A
#
# COMPACT_ATOMS: atom_id res chain seq x y z
N MET A 1 2.62 -3.34 -16.87
CA MET A 1 2.16 -2.47 -15.76
C MET A 1 1.96 -3.35 -14.53
N PRO A 2 2.57 -3.02 -13.38
CA PRO A 2 2.48 -3.86 -12.19
C PRO A 2 1.04 -3.93 -11.66
N MET A 3 0.64 -5.09 -11.16
CA MET A 3 -0.61 -5.24 -10.42
C MET A 3 -0.32 -5.06 -8.94
N CYS A 4 -0.96 -4.07 -8.32
CA CYS A 4 -0.76 -3.73 -6.91
C CYS A 4 -2.03 -3.96 -6.10
N ALA A 5 -1.85 -4.27 -4.82
CA ALA A 5 -2.90 -4.33 -3.81
C ALA A 5 -2.43 -3.63 -2.52
N VAL A 6 -3.36 -3.09 -1.73
CA VAL A 6 -3.06 -2.59 -0.39
C VAL A 6 -2.76 -3.78 0.51
N SER A 7 -1.65 -3.73 1.25
CA SER A 7 -1.26 -4.80 2.18
C SER A 7 -1.33 -4.39 3.64
N ALA A 8 -1.05 -3.12 3.95
CA ALA A 8 -1.11 -2.60 5.32
C ALA A 8 -1.35 -1.08 5.32
N ALA A 9 -1.83 -0.55 6.45
CA ALA A 9 -1.79 0.89 6.71
C ALA A 9 -1.40 1.18 8.16
N GLN A 10 -0.75 2.31 8.34
CA GLN A 10 -0.31 2.82 9.63
C GLN A 10 -0.58 4.32 9.72
N TYR A 11 -0.69 4.83 10.94
CA TYR A 11 -0.77 6.27 11.20
C TYR A 11 0.23 6.67 12.28
N LEU A 12 0.73 7.90 12.16
CA LEU A 12 1.72 8.42 13.10
C LEU A 12 1.03 8.93 14.38
N THR A 13 1.54 8.47 15.51
CA THR A 13 1.20 8.92 16.87
C THR A 13 2.41 9.57 17.53
N THR A 14 2.23 10.11 18.74
CA THR A 14 3.34 10.60 19.56
C THR A 14 4.32 9.49 19.96
N ASN A 15 3.84 8.24 20.01
CA ASN A 15 4.62 7.07 20.40
C ASN A 15 5.18 6.31 19.17
N GLY A 16 5.09 6.89 17.97
CA GLY A 16 5.49 6.26 16.72
C GLY A 16 4.31 5.75 15.88
N TRP A 17 4.59 4.83 14.96
CA TRP A 17 3.61 4.28 14.04
C TRP A 17 2.67 3.29 14.72
N ALA A 18 1.37 3.44 14.51
CA ALA A 18 0.34 2.51 14.96
C ALA A 18 -0.41 1.93 13.76
N GLU A 19 -0.84 0.67 13.83
CA GLU A 19 -1.63 0.05 12.77
C GLU A 19 -3.00 0.74 12.59
N LEU A 20 -3.40 0.94 11.34
CA LEU A 20 -4.69 1.50 10.97
C LEU A 20 -5.58 0.38 10.42
N ARG A 21 -6.60 0.00 11.20
CA ARG A 21 -7.56 -1.05 10.85
C ARG A 21 -8.98 -0.61 11.16
N ASN A 22 -9.93 -1.20 10.44
CA ASN A 22 -11.34 -1.10 10.73
C ASN A 22 -11.67 -1.80 12.07
N PRO A 23 -12.59 -1.25 12.88
CA PRO A 23 -12.97 -1.87 14.15
C PRO A 23 -13.75 -3.19 14.00
N ILE A 24 -14.45 -3.37 12.87
CA ILE A 24 -15.42 -4.45 12.69
C ILE A 24 -14.78 -5.70 12.08
N ASP A 25 -14.11 -5.55 10.94
CA ASP A 25 -13.55 -6.67 10.16
C ASP A 25 -12.03 -6.79 10.29
N THR A 26 -11.36 -5.86 10.99
CA THR A 26 -9.90 -5.76 11.13
C THR A 26 -9.12 -5.55 9.82
N ASP A 27 -9.83 -5.28 8.72
CA ASP A 27 -9.22 -4.98 7.43
C ASP A 27 -8.65 -3.56 7.40
N VAL A 28 -7.76 -3.34 6.43
CA VAL A 28 -7.17 -2.02 6.17
C VAL A 28 -8.23 -1.12 5.52
N PRO A 29 -8.45 0.13 5.98
CA PRO A 29 -9.54 0.99 5.49
C PRO A 29 -9.25 1.63 4.12
N PHE A 30 -8.50 0.94 3.26
CA PHE A 30 -8.10 1.43 1.94
C PHE A 30 -8.17 0.33 0.89
N ARG A 31 -8.56 0.70 -0.32
CA ARG A 31 -8.35 -0.12 -1.53
C ARG A 31 -7.86 0.72 -2.69
N LEU A 32 -7.27 0.06 -3.68
CA LEU A 32 -7.02 0.67 -4.98
C LEU A 32 -8.31 0.58 -5.81
N PHE A 33 -8.78 1.71 -6.30
CA PHE A 33 -9.94 1.84 -7.18
C PHE A 33 -9.47 2.32 -8.55
N ARG A 34 -9.97 1.69 -9.62
CA ARG A 34 -9.60 2.05 -10.99
C ARG A 34 -10.79 2.69 -11.68
N ASP A 35 -10.58 3.87 -12.24
CA ASP A 35 -11.62 4.61 -12.95
C ASP A 35 -11.00 5.45 -14.07
N GLU A 36 -11.58 5.37 -15.26
CA GLU A 36 -11.12 6.07 -16.48
C GLU A 36 -9.60 5.99 -16.73
N GLY A 37 -8.99 4.83 -16.49
CA GLY A 37 -7.54 4.63 -16.68
C GLY A 37 -6.64 5.22 -15.57
N ARG A 38 -7.23 5.82 -14.53
CA ARG A 38 -6.53 6.30 -13.34
C ARG A 38 -6.69 5.32 -12.19
N ILE A 39 -5.73 5.34 -11.27
CA ILE A 39 -5.76 4.54 -10.04
C ILE A 39 -5.86 5.50 -8.86
N TYR A 40 -6.85 5.29 -8.02
CA TYR A 40 -7.13 6.08 -6.83
C TYR A 40 -6.98 5.22 -5.59
N LEU A 41 -6.54 5.84 -4.49
CA LEU A 41 -6.62 5.24 -3.17
C LEU A 41 -7.99 5.60 -2.57
N GLN A 42 -8.88 4.63 -2.45
CA GLN A 42 -10.23 4.82 -1.92
C GLN A 42 -10.28 4.47 -0.44
N TRP A 43 -10.89 5.35 0.35
CA TRP A 43 -11.20 5.13 1.76
C TRP A 43 -12.43 4.23 1.91
N LEU A 44 -12.32 3.20 2.75
CA LEU A 44 -13.40 2.25 3.06
C LEU A 44 -13.79 2.23 4.54
N GLY A 45 -13.07 2.95 5.39
CA GLY A 45 -13.34 2.94 6.83
C GLY A 45 -14.55 3.78 7.23
N GLU A 46 -14.99 3.61 8.47
CA GLU A 46 -16.10 4.38 9.03
C GLU A 46 -15.75 5.88 9.17
N PRO A 47 -16.76 6.78 9.13
CA PRO A 47 -16.57 8.22 9.31
C PRO A 47 -15.82 8.58 10.60
N GLU A 48 -16.08 7.90 11.71
CA GLU A 48 -15.46 8.14 13.02
C GLU A 48 -13.96 7.76 12.98
N LEU A 49 -13.59 6.72 12.23
CA LEU A 49 -12.20 6.36 12.03
C LEU A 49 -11.49 7.45 11.20
N ARG A 50 -12.14 7.94 10.14
CA ARG A 50 -11.60 9.05 9.32
C ARG A 50 -11.41 10.32 10.14
N GLN A 51 -12.37 10.65 11.01
CA GLN A 51 -12.28 11.79 11.92
C GLN A 51 -11.09 11.66 12.87
N ARG A 52 -10.87 10.48 13.48
CA ARG A 52 -9.69 10.24 14.35
C ARG A 52 -8.35 10.39 13.63
N MET A 53 -8.34 10.16 12.30
CA MET A 53 -7.15 10.31 11.47
C MET A 53 -6.88 11.76 11.04
N GLN A 54 -7.81 12.69 11.22
CA GLN A 54 -7.63 14.09 10.82
C GLN A 54 -6.35 14.70 11.41
N GLY A 55 -5.61 15.40 10.56
CA GLY A 55 -4.34 16.03 10.89
C GLY A 55 -3.16 15.06 11.08
N ARG A 56 -3.38 13.74 11.05
CA ARG A 56 -2.33 12.72 11.21
C ARG A 56 -1.70 12.35 9.87
N LEU A 57 -0.44 11.90 9.93
CA LEU A 57 0.25 11.28 8.81
C LEU A 57 -0.17 9.82 8.72
N VAL A 58 -0.57 9.38 7.53
CA VAL A 58 -0.95 8.01 7.22
C VAL A 58 0.03 7.45 6.20
N LEU A 59 0.44 6.21 6.40
CA LEU A 59 1.30 5.44 5.51
C LEU A 59 0.53 4.20 5.06
N VAL A 60 0.42 4.01 3.74
CA VAL A 60 -0.22 2.85 3.13
C VAL A 60 0.83 2.05 2.40
N HIS A 61 0.98 0.78 2.77
CA HIS A 61 1.85 -0.17 2.10
C HIS A 61 1.09 -0.88 1.00
N LEU A 62 1.73 -0.99 -0.15
CA LEU A 62 1.25 -1.77 -1.28
C LEU A 62 2.14 -2.99 -1.47
N MET A 63 1.56 -4.06 -2.01
CA MET A 63 2.29 -5.17 -2.61
C MET A 63 2.00 -5.17 -4.10
N CYS A 64 3.05 -5.01 -4.90
CA CYS A 64 2.97 -4.94 -6.34
C CYS A 64 3.70 -6.11 -6.97
N ARG A 65 3.10 -6.75 -7.96
CA ARG A 65 3.73 -7.78 -8.79
C ARG A 65 3.92 -7.23 -10.21
N ASP A 66 5.15 -7.22 -10.69
CA ASP A 66 5.43 -6.94 -12.09
C ASP A 66 5.00 -8.12 -12.96
N MET A 67 4.06 -7.85 -13.86
CA MET A 67 3.47 -8.81 -14.80
C MET A 67 4.09 -8.72 -16.19
N THR A 68 5.18 -7.97 -16.37
CA THR A 68 5.89 -7.89 -17.65
C THR A 68 6.27 -9.30 -18.12
N PRO A 69 5.79 -9.77 -19.29
CA PRO A 69 6.07 -11.12 -19.77
C PRO A 69 7.57 -11.33 -19.92
N ARG A 70 8.08 -12.48 -19.45
CA ARG A 70 9.50 -12.85 -19.56
C ARG A 70 10.04 -12.83 -21.00
N LEU A 71 9.18 -12.92 -22.00
CA LEU A 71 9.54 -12.84 -23.43
C LEU A 71 10.19 -11.51 -23.84
N LEU A 72 9.97 -10.41 -23.10
CA LEU A 72 10.66 -9.13 -23.33
C LEU A 72 11.97 -9.00 -22.55
N LEU A 73 12.21 -9.90 -21.58
CA LEU A 73 13.43 -9.95 -20.76
C LEU A 73 14.46 -10.95 -21.31
N GLU A 74 14.05 -11.83 -22.23
CA GLU A 74 14.96 -12.80 -22.88
C GLU A 74 15.89 -12.13 -23.91
N GLU A 75 15.50 -11.01 -24.53
CA GLU A 75 16.39 -10.24 -25.42
C GLU A 75 17.55 -9.54 -24.66
N SER A 76 17.46 -9.40 -23.34
CA SER A 76 18.48 -8.73 -22.51
C SER A 76 19.32 -9.68 -21.65
N ARG A 77 19.06 -11.00 -21.69
CA ARG A 77 19.76 -12.01 -20.87
C ARG A 77 20.47 -13.11 -21.68
N ALA A 78 20.62 -12.94 -23.00
CA ALA A 78 21.42 -13.85 -23.84
C ALA A 78 22.95 -13.80 -23.55
N ALA A 79 23.38 -13.09 -22.52
CA ALA A 79 24.74 -13.17 -21.99
C ALA A 79 24.65 -13.35 -20.47
N LEU A 80 24.72 -14.61 -20.02
CA LEU A 80 25.51 -15.09 -18.88
C LEU A 80 24.96 -16.47 -18.45
N HIS A 81 25.88 -17.42 -18.47
CA HIS A 81 25.75 -18.82 -18.14
C HIS A 81 25.12 -19.14 -16.76
N HIS A 82 24.73 -20.41 -16.66
CA HIS A 82 24.92 -21.31 -15.51
C HIS A 82 23.74 -21.45 -14.53
N ASP A 83 23.16 -22.64 -14.55
CA ASP A 83 23.05 -23.53 -13.38
C ASP A 83 22.95 -22.82 -12.02
N ASP A 84 21.72 -22.50 -11.58
CA ASP A 84 21.40 -22.49 -10.16
C ASP A 84 19.86 -22.53 -9.95
N MET A 85 19.42 -23.64 -9.37
CA MET A 85 18.54 -23.72 -8.20
C MET A 85 17.63 -22.51 -7.92
N GLN A 86 16.30 -22.76 -7.91
CA GLN A 86 15.30 -22.07 -7.09
C GLN A 86 15.16 -20.55 -7.26
N MET A 87 14.05 -20.02 -7.82
CA MET A 87 13.54 -18.70 -7.37
C MET A 87 12.03 -18.52 -7.52
N PRO A 88 11.25 -18.57 -6.41
CA PRO A 88 9.90 -18.05 -6.38
C PRO A 88 9.94 -16.51 -6.29
N ASN A 89 9.03 -15.80 -6.96
CA ASN A 89 8.65 -14.42 -6.61
C ASN A 89 9.62 -13.25 -6.86
N GLN A 90 10.55 -13.29 -7.82
CA GLN A 90 11.47 -12.14 -8.08
C GLN A 90 10.82 -10.83 -8.59
N ASN A 91 9.51 -10.79 -8.80
CA ASN A 91 8.83 -9.61 -9.36
C ASN A 91 7.90 -8.90 -8.34
N ILE A 92 8.02 -9.21 -7.04
CA ILE A 92 7.20 -8.56 -6.01
C ILE A 92 8.01 -7.43 -5.36
N PHE A 93 7.44 -6.23 -5.32
CA PHE A 93 8.00 -5.07 -4.65
C PHE A 93 6.93 -4.36 -3.82
N THR A 94 7.34 -3.62 -2.80
CA THR A 94 6.44 -3.08 -1.78
C THR A 94 6.55 -1.56 -1.65
N PRO A 95 5.99 -0.79 -2.59
CA PRO A 95 6.00 0.66 -2.48
C PRO A 95 5.05 1.13 -1.38
N CYS A 96 5.20 2.38 -0.95
CA CYS A 96 4.30 3.00 0.02
C CYS A 96 3.81 4.37 -0.45
N ILE A 97 2.63 4.75 0.05
CA ILE A 97 2.02 6.05 -0.16
C ILE A 97 1.88 6.71 1.20
N ALA A 98 2.47 7.89 1.39
CA ALA A 98 2.35 8.67 2.62
C ALA A 98 1.58 9.96 2.35
N PHE A 99 0.60 10.28 3.19
CA PHE A 99 -0.18 11.51 3.08
C PHE A 99 -0.73 11.94 4.43
N ARG A 100 -1.06 13.22 4.54
CA ARG A 100 -1.72 13.78 5.72
C ARG A 100 -3.22 13.88 5.48
N VAL A 101 -4.01 13.42 6.43
CA VAL A 101 -5.48 13.58 6.36
C VAL A 101 -5.83 15.02 6.71
N VAL A 102 -6.64 15.66 5.87
CA VAL A 102 -7.12 17.04 6.08
C VAL A 102 -7.93 17.14 7.38
N GLY A 103 -7.66 18.20 8.14
CA GLY A 103 -8.32 18.50 9.42
C GLY A 103 -7.31 18.67 10.56
N THR A 104 -7.82 18.84 11.77
CA THR A 104 -7.01 18.96 12.99
C THR A 104 -7.14 17.70 13.82
N PRO A 105 -6.06 17.26 14.51
CA PRO A 105 -6.17 16.13 15.43
C PRO A 105 -7.18 16.43 16.53
N ILE A 106 -8.10 15.50 16.77
CA ILE A 106 -9.03 15.58 17.89
C ILE A 106 -8.19 15.45 19.16
N LYS A 107 -8.10 16.54 19.92
CA LYS A 107 -7.58 16.51 21.29
C LYS A 107 -8.74 16.01 22.15
N TYR A 108 -8.61 14.82 22.75
CA TYR A 108 -9.50 14.48 23.85
C TYR A 108 -9.25 15.51 24.95
N VAL A 109 -10.27 16.30 25.27
CA VAL A 109 -10.28 17.09 26.51
C VAL A 109 -10.53 16.06 27.60
N THR A 110 -9.45 15.63 28.26
CA THR A 110 -9.50 14.88 29.52
C THR A 110 -10.05 15.74 30.64
#